data_AF-A0AAW0LD20-F1
#
_entry.id   AF-A0AAW0LD20-F1
#
_cell.length_a   1.000
_cell.length_b   1.000
_cell.length_c   1.000
_cell.angle_alpha   90.00
_cell.angle_beta   90.00
_cell.angle_gamma   90.00
#
_symmetry.space_group_name_H-M   'P 1'
#
loop_
_entity.id
_entity.type
_entity.pdbx_description
1 polymer ?
#
loop_
_entity_poly.entity_id
_entity_poly.type
_entity_poly.pdbx_seq_one_letter_code
_entity_poly.pdbx_strand_id
1 'polypeptide(L)'
;MAHLGGGAEAHARHKQYEYRANSSLVLTTDSRPRDTHEPTGEPESLWGKIDPRSFGDRAYRGKPPELDEKLKKSKKKKERDPLEF
;
A
#
# COMPACT_ATOMS: atom_id res chain seq x y z
N MET A 1 6.59 -64.64 14.29
CA MET A 1 6.37 -63.98 12.99
C MET A 1 7.53 -63.03 12.76
N ALA A 2 8.45 -63.40 11.87
CA ALA A 2 9.67 -62.64 11.60
C ALA A 2 9.35 -61.53 10.59
N HIS A 3 9.28 -60.28 11.06
CA HIS A 3 9.26 -59.11 10.17
C HIS A 3 10.67 -58.52 10.13
N LEU A 4 11.56 -59.18 9.38
CA LEU A 4 12.82 -58.57 8.92
C LEU A 4 12.48 -57.58 7.81
N GLY A 5 11.96 -56.41 8.19
CA GLY A 5 11.85 -55.27 7.30
C GLY A 5 13.21 -54.60 7.16
N GLY A 6 14.03 -55.12 6.25
CA GLY A 6 15.44 -54.74 6.07
C GLY A 6 15.64 -53.24 5.83
N GLY A 7 16.87 -52.77 6.07
CA GLY A 7 17.25 -51.35 6.03
C GLY A 7 16.82 -50.58 4.77
N ALA A 8 16.55 -51.27 3.66
CA ALA A 8 15.98 -50.67 2.45
C ALA A 8 14.52 -50.20 2.62
N GLU A 9 13.68 -50.95 3.34
CA GLU A 9 12.28 -50.61 3.63
C GLU A 9 12.19 -49.41 4.59
N ALA A 10 12.97 -49.44 5.66
CA ALA A 10 13.01 -48.36 6.64
C ALA A 10 13.54 -47.04 6.03
N HIS A 11 14.56 -47.14 5.17
CA HIS A 11 15.12 -45.99 4.45
C HIS A 11 14.16 -45.45 3.38
N ALA A 12 13.39 -46.32 2.72
CA ALA A 12 12.33 -45.89 1.80
C ALA A 12 11.22 -45.13 2.52
N ARG A 13 10.78 -45.58 3.71
CA ARG A 13 9.80 -44.85 4.53
C ARG A 13 10.33 -43.50 5.02
N HIS A 14 11.62 -43.40 5.35
CA HIS A 14 12.24 -42.13 5.72
C HIS A 14 12.23 -41.11 4.56
N LYS A 15 12.59 -41.57 3.36
CA LYS A 15 12.54 -40.75 2.12
C LYS A 15 11.14 -40.28 1.76
N GLN A 16 10.09 -41.00 2.15
CA GLN A 16 8.69 -40.62 1.86
C GLN A 16 8.23 -39.36 2.61
N TYR A 17 8.81 -39.07 3.77
CA TYR A 17 8.51 -37.86 4.56
C TYR A 17 9.56 -36.76 4.38
N GLU A 18 10.60 -37.00 3.58
CA GLU A 18 11.53 -35.96 3.20
C GLU A 18 10.82 -34.96 2.27
N TYR A 19 10.41 -33.82 2.83
CA TYR A 19 9.91 -32.67 2.07
C TYR A 19 10.99 -31.96 1.23
N ARG A 20 12.11 -32.65 0.93
CA ARG A 20 13.21 -32.14 0.12
C ARG A 20 12.76 -31.71 -1.28
N ALA A 21 11.77 -32.40 -1.86
CA ALA A 21 11.23 -32.08 -3.18
C ALA A 21 10.40 -30.78 -3.21
N ASN A 22 9.85 -30.36 -2.07
CA ASN A 22 9.03 -29.14 -1.96
C ASN A 22 9.72 -28.01 -1.16
N SER A 23 10.86 -28.28 -0.53
CA SER A 23 11.63 -27.28 0.21
C SER A 23 12.52 -26.49 -0.75
N SER A 24 11.96 -25.49 -1.42
CA SER A 24 12.79 -24.42 -1.99
C SER A 24 13.21 -23.48 -0.85
N LEU A 25 14.26 -23.86 -0.10
CA LEU A 25 14.86 -22.92 0.84
C LEU A 25 15.61 -21.87 0.00
N VAL A 26 14.97 -20.74 -0.27
CA VAL A 26 15.57 -19.63 -0.99
C VAL A 26 16.57 -18.92 -0.08
N LEU A 27 17.76 -19.50 0.07
CA LEU A 27 18.90 -18.91 0.80
C LEU A 27 19.59 -17.77 0.03
N THR A 28 19.10 -17.44 -1.17
CA THR A 28 19.78 -16.52 -2.09
C THR A 28 19.06 -15.20 -2.29
N THR A 29 18.01 -14.88 -1.52
CA THR A 29 17.40 -13.53 -1.61
C THR A 29 18.38 -12.44 -1.17
N ASP A 30 19.43 -12.80 -0.43
CA ASP A 30 20.46 -11.87 0.05
C ASP A 30 21.77 -11.92 -0.76
N SER A 31 21.91 -12.87 -1.71
CA SER A 31 23.14 -13.06 -2.49
C SER A 31 22.97 -12.90 -4.00
N ARG A 32 21.75 -12.73 -4.50
CA ARG A 32 21.54 -12.26 -5.88
C ARG A 32 21.74 -10.75 -5.88
N PRO A 33 22.62 -10.19 -6.74
CA PRO A 33 22.62 -8.76 -6.96
C PRO A 33 21.19 -8.39 -7.35
N ARG A 34 20.53 -7.58 -6.53
CA ARG A 34 19.22 -7.01 -6.83
C ARG A 34 19.27 -6.54 -8.28
N ASP A 35 18.26 -6.89 -9.07
CA ASP A 35 18.14 -6.34 -10.40
C ASP A 35 18.21 -4.82 -10.24
N THR A 36 19.30 -4.25 -10.76
CA THR A 36 19.82 -2.92 -10.39
C THR A 36 18.88 -1.77 -10.79
N HIS A 37 17.72 -2.09 -11.34
CA HIS A 37 16.67 -1.16 -11.78
C HIS A 37 15.42 -1.17 -10.90
N GLU A 38 15.39 -1.94 -9.80
CA GLU A 38 14.31 -1.78 -8.82
C GLU A 38 14.47 -0.45 -8.07
N PRO A 39 13.48 0.46 -8.10
CA PRO A 39 13.52 1.66 -7.29
C PRO A 39 13.51 1.23 -5.81
N THR A 40 14.51 1.69 -5.04
CA THR A 40 14.75 1.30 -3.64
C THR A 40 13.58 1.64 -2.70
N GLY A 41 12.67 2.52 -3.13
CA GLY A 41 11.55 2.98 -2.32
C GLY A 41 11.98 3.85 -1.13
N GLU A 42 13.27 4.17 -1.04
CA GLU A 42 13.81 5.04 -0.01
C GLU A 42 13.34 6.48 -0.24
N PRO A 43 12.98 7.21 0.83
CA PRO A 43 12.55 8.59 0.69
C PRO A 43 13.71 9.46 0.19
N GLU A 44 13.55 10.07 -0.98
CA GLU A 44 14.52 11.03 -1.50
C GLU A 44 14.29 12.44 -0.94
N SER A 45 15.38 13.20 -0.80
CA SER A 45 15.29 14.62 -0.47
C SER A 45 14.61 15.41 -1.59
N LEU A 46 13.72 16.32 -1.18
CA LEU A 46 13.05 17.28 -2.04
C LEU A 46 13.85 18.59 -2.23
N TRP A 47 14.98 18.76 -1.54
CA TRP A 47 15.80 19.97 -1.63
C TRP A 47 16.24 20.25 -3.08
N GLY A 48 15.89 21.42 -3.61
CA GLY A 48 16.17 21.80 -5.01
C GLY A 48 15.29 21.12 -6.07
N LYS A 49 14.39 20.19 -5.68
CA LYS A 49 13.43 19.52 -6.59
C LYS A 49 12.02 20.13 -6.53
N ILE A 50 11.74 20.96 -5.52
CA ILE A 50 10.46 21.62 -5.32
C ILE A 50 10.60 23.14 -5.44
N ASP A 51 9.60 23.80 -6.03
CA ASP A 51 9.45 25.26 -5.96
C ASP A 51 8.65 25.61 -4.69
N PRO A 52 9.25 26.29 -3.69
CA PRO A 52 8.55 26.72 -2.48
C PRO A 52 7.32 27.59 -2.75
N ARG A 53 7.25 28.26 -3.92
CA ARG A 53 6.13 29.15 -4.27
C ARG A 53 4.89 28.39 -4.76
N SER A 54 5.06 27.18 -5.28
CA SER A 54 3.95 26.32 -5.71
C SER A 54 3.27 25.55 -4.56
N PHE A 55 3.79 25.70 -3.34
CA PHE A 55 3.23 25.04 -2.17
C PHE A 55 1.81 25.56 -1.92
N GLY A 56 0.84 24.65 -1.98
CA GLY A 56 -0.56 24.96 -1.72
C GLY A 56 -1.42 25.22 -2.96
N ASP A 57 -0.86 25.20 -4.18
CA ASP A 57 -1.65 25.38 -5.42
C ASP A 57 -2.76 24.35 -5.57
N ARG A 58 -2.53 23.13 -5.07
CA ARG A 58 -3.50 22.01 -5.08
C ARG A 58 -4.24 21.85 -3.76
N ALA A 59 -4.06 22.75 -2.80
CA ALA A 59 -4.71 22.64 -1.50
C ALA A 59 -6.22 22.90 -1.65
N TYR A 60 -7.01 21.85 -1.53
CA TYR A 60 -8.46 21.94 -1.54
C TYR A 60 -9.00 22.15 -0.13
N ARG A 61 -9.73 23.26 0.08
CA ARG A 61 -10.54 23.46 1.28
C ARG A 61 -11.98 23.13 0.95
N GLY A 62 -12.45 21.96 1.38
CA GLY A 62 -13.84 21.55 1.22
C GLY A 62 -14.76 22.50 1.98
N LYS A 63 -15.69 23.15 1.28
CA LYS A 63 -16.80 23.84 1.95
C LYS A 63 -17.85 22.78 2.35
N PRO A 64 -18.37 22.83 3.58
CA PRO A 64 -19.52 22.00 3.96
C PRO A 64 -20.67 22.24 2.96
N PRO A 65 -21.27 21.19 2.38
CA PRO A 65 -22.34 21.33 1.37
C PRO A 65 -23.55 22.10 1.92
N GLU A 66 -23.79 22.00 3.23
CA GLU A 66 -24.86 22.75 3.90
C GLU A 66 -24.66 24.27 3.92
N LEU A 67 -23.42 24.76 3.84
CA LEU A 67 -23.15 26.21 3.87
C LEU A 67 -23.64 26.88 2.59
N ASP A 68 -23.49 26.23 1.43
CA ASP A 68 -23.94 26.79 0.16
C ASP A 68 -25.48 26.87 0.10
N GLU A 69 -26.18 25.88 0.66
CA GLU A 69 -27.64 25.94 0.80
C GLU A 69 -28.11 27.04 1.76
N LYS A 70 -27.46 27.18 2.92
CA LYS A 70 -27.76 28.22 3.91
C LYS A 70 -27.52 29.63 3.33
N LEU A 71 -26.42 29.81 2.58
CA LEU A 71 -26.11 31.05 1.88
C LEU A 71 -27.15 31.40 0.80
N LYS A 72 -27.55 30.43 -0.03
CA LYS A 72 -28.60 30.63 -1.06
C LYS A 72 -29.95 31.00 -0.44
N LYS A 73 -30.36 30.29 0.63
CA LYS A 73 -31.60 30.59 1.38
C LYS A 73 -31.56 31.99 2.01
N SER A 74 -30.43 32.40 2.58
CA SER A 74 -30.25 33.72 3.17
C SER A 74 -30.33 34.85 2.13
N LYS A 75 -29.68 34.70 0.97
CA LYS A 75 -29.75 35.67 -0.14
C LYS A 75 -31.17 35.85 -0.65
N LYS A 76 -31.90 34.74 -0.87
CA LYS A 76 -33.30 34.77 -1.33
C LYS A 76 -34.26 35.43 -0.31
N LYS A 77 -33.98 35.33 0.99
CA LYS A 77 -34.75 36.06 2.02
C LYS A 77 -34.49 37.56 1.96
N LYS A 78 -33.23 37.99 1.84
CA LYS A 78 -32.87 39.42 1.73
C LYS A 78 -33.46 40.09 0.48
N GLU A 79 -33.55 39.36 -0.62
CA GLU A 79 -34.09 39.87 -1.89
C GLU A 79 -35.63 39.97 -1.87
N ARG A 80 -36.30 39.22 -0.98
CA ARG A 80 -37.76 39.22 -0.82
C ARG A 80 -38.25 40.22 0.23
N ASP A 81 -37.35 40.73 1.07
CA ASP A 81 -37.57 41.87 1.98
C ASP A 81 -36.70 43.07 1.54
N PRO A 82 -36.91 43.68 0.37
CA PRO A 82 -36.65 45.10 0.26
C PRO A 82 -37.63 45.75 1.22
N LEU A 83 -37.13 46.25 2.36
CA LEU A 83 -37.88 47.10 3.27
C LEU A 83 -38.47 48.25 2.45
N GLU A 84 -39.74 48.12 2.09
CA GLU A 84 -40.63 49.23 1.73
C GLU A 84 -40.63 50.18 2.95
N PHE A 85 -39.94 51.31 2.79
CA PHE A 85 -40.06 52.49 3.65
C PHE A 85 -40.88 53.55 2.91
#